data_AF-A0AAN0RXI7-F1
#
_entry.id   AF-A0AAN0RXI7-F1
#
_cell.length_a   1.000
_cell.length_b   1.000
_cell.length_c   1.000
_cell.angle_alpha   90.00
_cell.angle_beta   90.00
_cell.angle_gamma   90.00
#
_symmetry.space_group_name_H-M   'P 1'
#
loop_
_entity.id
_entity.type
_entity.pdbx_description
1 polymer ?
#
loop_
_entity_poly.entity_id
_entity_poly.type
_entity_poly.pdbx_seq_one_letter_code
_entity_poly.pdbx_strand_id
1 'polypeptide(L)'
;MSKILLKSTAGFVSCWLLFSCTMATSVGPMRLDIRQVDGKPAACLPVGDDAGPDSIRIRGVGVSRATGAVSPDVIYWDLDVPENAQPVYLRRGECLVYGQTVAGALVHTPPKTLDANRYYGFSIIPAGDDAGPVYSSTFCVLKPAGGRVRIASPAKGQNPCGSLGF
;
A
#
# COMPACT_ATOMS: atom_id res chain seq x y z
N MET A 1 -62.49 -44.38 38.97
CA MET A 1 -62.18 -43.26 39.89
C MET A 1 -60.68 -43.07 39.94
N SER A 2 -60.27 -41.82 40.21
CA SER A 2 -58.90 -41.28 40.31
C SER A 2 -58.19 -40.86 39.02
N LYS A 3 -58.20 -39.54 38.82
CA LYS A 3 -57.29 -38.71 38.02
C LYS A 3 -55.95 -38.58 38.75
N ILE A 4 -54.82 -38.56 38.02
CA ILE A 4 -53.62 -37.83 38.45
C ILE A 4 -53.04 -37.08 37.23
N LEU A 5 -52.71 -35.83 37.49
CA LEU A 5 -52.37 -34.73 36.61
C LEU A 5 -50.84 -34.57 36.40
N LEU A 6 -50.50 -33.94 35.27
CA LEU A 6 -49.31 -33.12 34.96
C LEU A 6 -47.92 -33.78 34.87
N LYS A 7 -47.23 -33.55 33.75
CA LYS A 7 -46.29 -32.40 33.61
C LYS A 7 -45.85 -32.20 32.14
N SER A 8 -46.12 -31.00 31.63
CA SER A 8 -45.39 -30.43 30.48
C SER A 8 -43.99 -30.01 30.94
N THR A 9 -42.99 -30.30 30.12
CA THR A 9 -41.72 -29.57 30.12
C THR A 9 -41.34 -29.26 28.69
N ALA A 10 -41.41 -27.97 28.37
CA ALA A 10 -40.87 -27.36 27.17
C ALA A 10 -39.34 -27.54 27.14
N GLY A 11 -38.81 -28.03 26.02
CA GLY A 11 -37.39 -27.98 25.69
C GLY A 11 -37.22 -27.11 24.46
N PHE A 12 -37.22 -25.79 24.65
CA PHE A 12 -36.85 -24.81 23.64
C PHE A 12 -35.36 -25.07 23.33
N VAL A 13 -35.06 -25.80 22.26
CA VAL A 13 -33.68 -25.98 21.77
C VAL A 13 -33.24 -24.63 21.23
N SER A 14 -32.57 -23.92 22.13
CA SER A 14 -32.14 -22.55 22.02
C SER A 14 -31.24 -22.37 20.79
N CYS A 15 -31.74 -21.57 19.85
CA CYS A 15 -31.05 -21.06 18.67
C CYS A 15 -29.87 -20.16 19.10
N TRP A 16 -28.73 -20.76 19.49
CA TRP A 16 -27.52 -20.06 19.97
C TRP A 16 -26.32 -20.20 19.02
N LEU A 17 -26.54 -20.51 17.74
CA LEU A 17 -25.46 -20.72 16.76
C LEU A 17 -25.27 -19.59 15.73
N LEU A 18 -25.90 -18.42 15.91
CA LEU A 18 -25.92 -17.38 14.87
C LEU A 18 -25.10 -16.10 15.15
N PHE A 19 -24.27 -16.03 16.19
CA PHE A 19 -23.54 -14.78 16.51
C PHE A 19 -22.02 -14.79 16.29
N SER A 20 -21.45 -15.84 15.72
CA SER A 20 -20.04 -15.80 15.31
C SER A 20 -19.90 -15.17 13.92
N CYS A 21 -20.32 -13.91 13.77
CA CYS A 21 -19.91 -13.10 12.62
C CYS A 21 -18.46 -12.68 12.84
N THR A 22 -17.51 -13.51 12.40
CA THR A 22 -16.14 -13.06 12.20
C THR A 22 -16.16 -12.05 11.05
N MET A 23 -16.23 -10.77 11.38
CA MET A 23 -15.99 -9.69 10.44
C MET A 23 -14.50 -9.76 10.06
N ALA A 24 -14.19 -10.38 8.93
CA ALA A 24 -12.87 -10.28 8.32
C ALA A 24 -12.69 -8.84 7.82
N THR A 25 -12.14 -7.97 8.68
CA THR A 25 -11.74 -6.62 8.27
C THR A 25 -10.50 -6.76 7.40
N SER A 26 -10.65 -6.57 6.08
CA SER A 26 -9.51 -6.47 5.17
C SER A 26 -8.69 -5.25 5.56
N VAL A 27 -7.48 -5.46 6.08
CA VAL A 27 -6.52 -4.38 6.34
C VAL A 27 -5.97 -3.96 4.99
N GLY A 28 -6.39 -2.79 4.51
CA GLY A 28 -5.85 -2.19 3.29
C GLY A 28 -4.34 -1.90 3.41
N PRO A 29 -3.67 -1.56 2.30
CA PRO A 29 -2.24 -1.24 2.33
C PRO A 29 -1.95 -0.10 3.32
N MET A 30 -0.80 -0.17 3.99
CA MET A 30 -0.31 0.92 4.83
C MET A 30 0.12 2.10 3.96
N ARG A 31 -0.17 3.32 4.39
CA ARG A 31 0.05 4.50 3.54
C ARG A 31 1.50 4.96 3.61
N LEU A 32 2.14 5.12 2.45
CA LEU A 32 3.45 5.78 2.35
C LEU A 32 3.29 7.31 2.34
N ASP A 33 4.26 8.00 2.94
CA ASP A 33 4.43 9.44 2.75
C ASP A 33 5.19 9.68 1.44
N ILE A 34 4.62 10.44 0.50
CA ILE A 34 5.34 10.81 -0.73
C ILE A 34 5.98 12.19 -0.57
N ARG A 35 7.28 12.24 -0.84
CA ARG A 35 8.09 13.47 -0.85
C ARG A 35 8.82 13.63 -2.19
N GLN A 36 9.38 14.81 -2.40
CA GLN A 36 10.27 15.09 -3.52
C GLN A 36 11.71 15.21 -3.01
N VAL A 37 12.60 14.40 -3.58
CA VAL A 37 14.05 14.43 -3.31
C VAL A 37 14.75 14.56 -4.66
N ASP A 38 15.53 15.63 -4.85
CA ASP A 38 16.26 15.91 -6.10
C ASP A 38 15.40 15.82 -7.38
N GLY A 39 14.15 16.28 -7.29
CA GLY A 39 13.21 16.27 -8.42
C GLY A 39 12.55 14.91 -8.69
N LYS A 40 12.84 13.89 -7.89
CA LYS A 40 12.28 12.54 -8.01
C LYS A 40 11.27 12.26 -6.88
N PRO A 41 10.26 11.40 -7.12
CA PRO A 41 9.40 10.92 -6.06
C PRO A 41 10.21 10.03 -5.11
N ALA A 42 10.01 10.23 -3.80
CA ALA A 42 10.55 9.38 -2.76
C ALA A 42 9.39 8.93 -1.87
N ALA A 43 9.33 7.63 -1.59
CA ALA A 43 8.31 7.05 -0.73
C ALA A 43 8.92 6.75 0.64
N CYS A 44 8.34 7.34 1.67
CA CYS A 44 8.84 7.31 3.03
C CYS A 44 7.91 6.51 3.91
N LEU A 45 8.49 5.76 4.86
CA LEU A 45 7.68 5.16 5.91
C LEU A 45 7.12 6.26 6.82
N PRO A 46 5.83 6.20 7.18
CA PRO A 46 5.23 7.16 8.08
C PRO A 46 5.96 7.19 9.43
N VAL A 47 6.10 8.37 10.01
CA VAL A 47 6.80 8.55 11.30
C VAL A 47 5.90 8.22 12.49
N GLY A 48 4.58 8.36 12.35
CA GLY A 48 3.66 8.50 13.48
C GLY A 48 2.29 7.83 13.33
N ASP A 49 2.17 6.73 12.58
CA ASP A 49 1.02 5.85 12.73
C ASP A 49 1.33 4.73 13.74
N ASP A 50 0.40 4.42 14.65
CA ASP A 50 0.55 3.31 15.62
C ASP A 50 0.44 1.93 14.94
N ALA A 51 0.31 1.91 13.62
CA ALA A 51 0.18 0.70 12.82
C ALA A 51 1.52 0.38 12.14
N GLY A 52 2.02 -0.84 12.35
CA GLY A 52 3.21 -1.37 11.68
C GLY A 52 4.53 -1.25 12.47
N PRO A 53 5.55 -2.06 12.13
CA PRO A 53 6.84 -2.09 12.82
C PRO A 53 7.67 -0.81 12.61
N ASP A 54 8.65 -0.55 13.48
CA ASP A 54 9.58 0.58 13.38
C ASP A 54 10.51 0.51 12.16
N SER A 55 10.70 -0.69 11.62
CA SER A 55 11.45 -0.93 10.40
C SER A 55 10.90 -2.13 9.65
N ILE A 56 11.03 -2.10 8.33
CA ILE A 56 10.69 -3.23 7.46
C ILE A 56 11.92 -3.69 6.70
N ARG A 57 12.08 -5.00 6.54
CA ARG A 57 13.02 -5.57 5.56
C ARG A 57 12.36 -5.45 4.19
N ILE A 58 13.02 -4.81 3.23
CA ILE A 58 12.51 -4.67 1.87
C ILE A 58 12.62 -6.03 1.16
N ARG A 59 11.49 -6.54 0.64
CA ARG A 59 11.44 -7.65 -0.33
C ARG A 59 11.38 -7.14 -1.76
N GLY A 60 10.57 -6.10 -2.00
CA GLY A 60 10.34 -5.62 -3.35
C GLY A 60 9.84 -4.19 -3.37
N VAL A 61 10.02 -3.54 -4.51
CA VAL A 61 9.64 -2.15 -4.73
C VAL A 61 9.09 -2.03 -6.13
N GLY A 62 7.90 -1.43 -6.25
CA GLY A 62 7.23 -1.25 -7.54
C GLY A 62 6.73 0.18 -7.71
N VAL A 63 6.91 0.72 -8.92
CA VAL A 63 6.20 1.91 -9.39
C VAL A 63 5.46 1.57 -10.66
N SER A 64 4.14 1.76 -10.62
CA SER A 64 3.25 1.44 -11.73
C SER A 64 2.30 2.59 -12.05
N ARG A 65 1.69 2.53 -13.22
CA ARG A 65 0.59 3.40 -13.62
C ARG A 65 -0.58 2.55 -14.11
N ALA A 66 -1.72 2.70 -13.46
CA ALA A 66 -2.99 2.21 -13.97
C ALA A 66 -3.36 2.93 -15.28
N THR A 67 -3.69 2.16 -16.32
CA THR A 67 -4.11 2.71 -17.62
C THR A 67 -5.62 2.61 -17.88
N GLY A 68 -6.36 2.02 -16.95
CA GLY A 68 -7.81 1.84 -17.01
C GLY A 68 -8.27 0.81 -16.00
N ALA A 69 -9.58 0.71 -15.76
CA ALA A 69 -10.12 -0.20 -14.73
C ALA A 69 -9.88 -1.69 -15.02
N VAL A 70 -9.69 -2.05 -16.29
CA VAL A 70 -9.55 -3.45 -16.76
C VAL A 70 -8.23 -3.70 -17.49
N SER A 71 -7.38 -2.68 -17.60
CA SER A 71 -6.08 -2.80 -18.27
C SER A 71 -4.99 -3.12 -17.26
N PRO A 72 -3.99 -3.94 -17.63
CA PRO A 72 -2.86 -4.16 -16.75
C PRO A 72 -2.11 -2.86 -16.49
N ASP A 73 -1.59 -2.75 -15.28
CA ASP A 73 -0.72 -1.67 -14.89
C ASP A 73 0.54 -1.64 -15.77
N VAL A 74 0.96 -0.44 -16.19
CA VAL A 74 2.26 -0.26 -16.84
C VAL A 74 3.30 -0.11 -15.74
N ILE A 75 4.28 -1.02 -15.72
CA ILE A 75 5.40 -1.00 -14.77
C ILE A 75 6.47 0.01 -15.22
N TYR A 76 6.82 0.94 -14.34
CA TYR A 76 7.82 1.99 -14.55
C TYR A 76 9.13 1.75 -13.80
N TRP A 77 9.10 1.00 -12.70
CA TRP A 77 10.28 0.55 -11.98
C TRP A 77 9.87 -0.62 -11.12
N ASP A 78 10.67 -1.67 -11.10
CA ASP A 78 10.38 -2.87 -10.34
C ASP A 78 11.67 -3.58 -9.96
N LEU A 79 11.80 -3.93 -8.69
CA LEU A 79 12.91 -4.70 -8.17
C LEU A 79 12.46 -5.61 -7.04
N ASP A 80 13.19 -6.70 -6.87
CA ASP A 80 13.12 -7.58 -5.72
C ASP A 80 14.49 -7.70 -5.04
N VAL A 81 14.51 -7.84 -3.72
CA VAL A 81 15.68 -8.19 -2.92
C VAL A 81 15.55 -9.67 -2.55
N PRO A 82 16.36 -10.56 -3.17
CA PRO A 82 16.32 -11.99 -2.85
C PRO A 82 16.59 -12.28 -1.38
N GLU A 83 16.05 -13.38 -0.87
CA GLU A 83 16.22 -13.76 0.54
C GLU A 83 17.67 -14.00 0.94
N ASN A 84 18.49 -14.49 0.00
CA ASN A 84 19.91 -14.76 0.16
C ASN A 84 20.80 -13.51 -0.08
N ALA A 85 20.22 -12.39 -0.52
CA ALA A 85 20.95 -11.13 -0.62
C ALA A 85 21.10 -10.47 0.76
N GLN A 86 22.02 -9.50 0.86
CA GLN A 86 22.14 -8.69 2.07
C GLN A 86 20.80 -8.00 2.37
N PRO A 87 20.20 -8.20 3.56
CA PRO A 87 18.94 -7.56 3.91
C PRO A 87 19.06 -6.03 3.90
N VAL A 88 18.13 -5.37 3.24
CA VAL A 88 18.00 -3.91 3.27
C VAL A 88 16.78 -3.56 4.11
N TYR A 89 16.97 -2.70 5.10
CA TYR A 89 15.91 -2.23 5.98
C TYR A 89 15.58 -0.77 5.68
N LEU A 90 14.31 -0.43 5.86
CA LEU A 90 13.82 0.94 5.85
C LEU A 90 13.17 1.21 7.21
N ARG A 91 13.59 2.27 7.88
CA ARG A 91 13.05 2.71 9.18
C ARG A 91 11.98 3.77 9.00
N ARG A 92 11.14 3.97 10.03
CA ARG A 92 10.18 5.08 10.08
C ARG A 92 10.86 6.41 9.74
N GLY A 93 10.24 7.19 8.84
CA GLY A 93 10.77 8.46 8.34
C GLY A 93 11.85 8.35 7.26
N GLU A 94 12.46 7.18 7.04
CA GLU A 94 13.37 6.97 5.92
C GLU A 94 12.60 6.81 4.61
N CYS A 95 13.22 7.22 3.52
CA CYS A 95 12.62 7.23 2.20
C CYS A 95 13.43 6.40 1.20
N LEU A 96 12.72 5.72 0.31
CA LEU A 96 13.30 5.14 -0.88
C LEU A 96 13.01 6.04 -2.09
N VAL A 97 14.06 6.51 -2.75
CA VAL A 97 13.93 7.40 -3.92
C VAL A 97 13.69 6.57 -5.18
N TYR A 98 12.85 7.06 -6.08
CA TYR A 98 12.58 6.42 -7.37
C TYR A 98 13.87 6.18 -8.17
N GLY A 99 14.09 4.91 -8.54
CA GLY A 99 15.29 4.48 -9.27
C GLY A 99 16.55 4.44 -8.42
N GLN A 100 16.45 4.53 -7.09
CA GLN A 100 17.58 4.31 -6.19
C GLN A 100 18.12 2.88 -6.34
N THR A 101 19.45 2.74 -6.39
CA THR A 101 20.08 1.43 -6.33
C THR A 101 19.91 0.84 -4.94
N VAL A 102 19.38 -0.38 -4.88
CA VAL A 102 19.26 -1.17 -3.64
C VAL A 102 20.28 -2.30 -3.70
N ALA A 103 21.15 -2.39 -2.69
CA ALA A 103 22.21 -3.39 -2.67
C ALA A 103 21.63 -4.81 -2.71
N GLY A 104 22.16 -5.65 -3.61
CA GLY A 104 21.71 -7.03 -3.78
C GLY A 104 20.34 -7.19 -4.47
N ALA A 105 19.69 -6.10 -4.88
CA ALA A 105 18.41 -6.17 -5.58
C ALA A 105 18.57 -6.66 -7.03
N LEU A 106 17.63 -7.50 -7.47
CA LEU A 106 17.39 -7.85 -8.86
C LEU A 106 16.40 -6.83 -9.43
N VAL A 107 16.85 -6.04 -10.40
CA VAL A 107 16.01 -5.04 -11.07
C VAL A 107 15.33 -5.70 -12.26
N HIS A 108 14.03 -5.99 -12.14
CA HIS A 108 13.22 -6.57 -13.22
C HIS A 108 12.87 -5.53 -14.28
N THR A 109 12.55 -4.31 -13.83
CA THR A 109 12.28 -3.17 -14.72
C THR A 109 13.09 -1.96 -14.26
N PRO A 110 14.06 -1.47 -15.07
CA PRO A 110 14.80 -0.26 -14.73
C PRO A 110 13.88 0.97 -14.72
N PRO A 111 14.21 2.02 -13.95
CA PRO A 111 13.37 3.21 -13.84
C PRO A 111 13.23 3.91 -15.20
N LYS A 112 11.98 4.07 -15.63
CA LYS A 112 11.59 4.81 -16.85
C LYS A 112 11.33 6.29 -16.55
N THR A 113 11.36 7.12 -17.59
CA THR A 113 10.92 8.51 -17.47
C THR A 113 9.44 8.55 -17.07
N LEU A 114 9.12 9.30 -16.02
CA LEU A 114 7.74 9.52 -15.61
C LEU A 114 7.10 10.63 -16.45
N ASP A 115 5.87 10.38 -16.89
CA ASP A 115 5.11 11.30 -17.72
C ASP A 115 4.51 12.41 -16.86
N ALA A 116 4.58 13.64 -17.35
CA ALA A 116 3.93 14.78 -16.69
C ALA A 116 2.41 14.62 -16.70
N ASN A 117 1.78 15.14 -15.66
CA ASN A 117 0.35 15.19 -15.41
C ASN A 117 -0.29 13.80 -15.37
N ARG A 118 0.46 12.81 -14.86
CA ARG A 118 0.00 11.44 -14.66
C ARG A 118 0.14 11.01 -13.20
N TYR A 119 -0.80 10.16 -12.77
CA TYR A 119 -0.72 9.46 -11.49
C TYR A 119 0.10 8.18 -11.62
N TYR A 120 0.81 7.88 -10.55
CA TYR A 120 1.59 6.67 -10.36
C TYR A 120 1.32 6.11 -8.97
N GLY A 121 1.35 4.79 -8.84
CA GLY A 121 1.45 4.10 -7.56
C GLY A 121 2.92 3.85 -7.22
N PHE A 122 3.28 4.00 -5.96
CA PHE A 122 4.57 3.59 -5.41
C PHE A 122 4.28 2.60 -4.29
N SER A 123 4.88 1.41 -4.36
CA SER A 123 4.69 0.34 -3.41
C SER A 123 6.03 -0.19 -2.89
N ILE A 124 6.07 -0.48 -1.58
CA ILE A 124 7.17 -1.17 -0.91
C ILE A 124 6.59 -2.42 -0.26
N ILE A 125 7.13 -3.57 -0.62
CA ILE A 125 6.68 -4.87 -0.14
C ILE A 125 7.68 -5.37 0.90
N PRO A 126 7.26 -5.59 2.16
CA PRO A 126 8.15 -6.16 3.17
C PRO A 126 8.47 -7.65 2.93
N ALA A 127 9.56 -8.13 3.53
CA ALA A 127 9.96 -9.54 3.56
C ALA A 127 9.63 -10.20 4.91
N GLY A 128 9.47 -11.53 4.91
CA GLY A 128 9.29 -12.36 6.11
C GLY A 128 7.90 -13.02 6.20
N ASP A 129 7.80 -14.04 7.04
CA ASP A 129 6.55 -14.79 7.24
C ASP A 129 5.44 -13.93 7.89
N ASP A 130 5.85 -12.91 8.65
CA ASP A 130 5.01 -11.85 9.21
C ASP A 130 5.24 -10.51 8.49
N ALA A 131 5.52 -10.52 7.18
CA ALA A 131 5.85 -9.33 6.39
C ALA A 131 4.89 -8.14 6.60
N GLY A 132 3.66 -8.40 7.04
CA GLY A 132 2.66 -7.37 7.25
C GLY A 132 2.12 -6.86 5.91
N PRO A 133 1.35 -5.76 5.93
CA PRO A 133 0.72 -5.25 4.72
C PRO A 133 1.76 -4.62 3.78
N VAL A 134 1.42 -4.58 2.49
CA VAL A 134 2.14 -3.76 1.51
C VAL A 134 1.98 -2.30 1.89
N TYR A 135 3.07 -1.54 1.82
CA TYR A 135 3.05 -0.10 1.96
C TYR A 135 2.88 0.52 0.58
N SER A 136 1.90 1.40 0.40
CA SER A 136 1.72 2.07 -0.88
C SER A 136 1.17 3.48 -0.74
N SER A 137 1.46 4.32 -1.74
CA SER A 137 0.76 5.58 -1.95
C SER A 137 0.78 5.93 -3.42
N THR A 138 -0.16 6.78 -3.83
CA THR A 138 -0.16 7.38 -5.16
C THR A 138 0.53 8.74 -5.13
N PHE A 139 1.02 9.16 -6.29
CA PHE A 139 1.57 10.50 -6.50
C PHE A 139 1.32 10.97 -7.93
N CYS A 140 1.31 12.27 -8.12
CA CYS A 140 1.16 12.96 -9.39
C CYS A 140 2.47 13.65 -9.76
N VAL A 141 2.91 13.46 -11.00
CA VAL A 141 4.04 14.20 -11.57
C VAL A 141 3.51 15.45 -12.23
N LEU A 142 3.90 16.63 -11.74
CA LEU A 142 3.50 17.93 -12.27
C LEU A 142 4.65 18.54 -13.05
N LYS A 143 4.36 19.11 -14.22
CA LYS A 143 5.32 19.93 -14.98
C LYS A 143 4.65 21.24 -15.42
N PRO A 144 4.76 22.31 -14.62
CA PRO A 144 4.28 23.63 -15.00
C PRO A 144 4.99 24.14 -16.27
N ALA A 145 4.35 25.00 -17.06
CA ALA A 145 4.98 25.62 -18.23
C ALA A 145 6.28 26.35 -17.83
N GLY A 146 7.41 25.97 -18.43
CA GLY A 146 8.74 26.52 -18.10
C GLY A 146 9.30 26.16 -16.72
N GLY A 147 8.59 25.33 -15.95
CA GLY A 147 8.95 24.98 -14.58
C GLY A 147 9.73 23.67 -14.44
N ARG A 148 10.28 23.46 -13.24
CA ARG A 148 10.87 22.16 -12.84
C ARG A 148 9.75 21.17 -12.52
N VAL A 149 10.06 19.88 -12.66
CA VAL A 149 9.16 18.79 -12.25
C VAL A 149 8.88 18.91 -10.75
N ARG A 150 7.60 18.77 -10.40
CA ARG A 150 7.12 18.74 -9.01
C ARG A 150 6.36 17.45 -8.76
N ILE A 151 6.59 16.82 -7.61
CA ILE A 151 5.84 15.64 -7.17
C ILE A 151 4.79 16.09 -6.17
N ALA A 152 3.54 15.65 -6.36
CA ALA A 152 2.44 15.93 -5.45
C ALA A 152 1.77 14.64 -5.00
N SER A 153 1.60 14.46 -3.69
CA SER A 153 0.70 13.41 -3.17
C SER A 153 -0.75 13.91 -3.23
N PRO A 154 -1.73 13.07 -3.58
CA PRO A 154 -3.14 13.44 -3.44
C PRO A 154 -3.49 13.60 -1.95
N ALA A 155 -3.65 14.85 -1.54
CA ALA A 155 -4.25 15.20 -0.26
C ALA A 155 -5.77 14.97 -0.32
N LYS A 156 -6.40 14.77 0.84
CA LYS A 156 -7.85 14.53 0.94
C LYS A 156 -8.63 15.65 0.21
N GLY A 157 -9.37 15.28 -0.84
CA GLY A 157 -10.19 16.21 -1.62
C GLY A 157 -9.44 17.05 -2.68
N GLN A 158 -8.14 16.82 -2.89
CA GLN A 158 -7.38 17.49 -3.96
C GLN A 158 -6.96 16.49 -5.03
N ASN A 159 -7.22 16.83 -6.29
CA ASN A 159 -6.73 16.10 -7.45
C ASN A 159 -5.56 16.88 -8.08
N PRO A 160 -4.31 16.70 -7.62
CA PRO A 160 -3.16 17.45 -8.14
C PRO A 160 -3.00 17.35 -9.66
N CYS A 161 -3.30 16.19 -10.26
CA CYS A 161 -3.25 16.01 -11.72
C CYS A 161 -4.54 16.45 -12.43
N GLY A 162 -5.57 16.91 -11.71
CA GLY A 162 -6.86 17.32 -12.26
C GLY A 162 -7.01 18.83 -12.50
N SER A 163 -6.08 19.65 -12.00
CA SER A 163 -6.18 21.11 -12.05
C SER A 163 -5.54 21.78 -13.26
N LEU A 164 -5.02 21.02 -14.23
CA LEU A 164 -4.56 21.56 -15.51
C LEU A 164 -5.70 21.38 -16.51
N GLY A 165 -6.61 22.36 -16.52
CA GLY A 165 -7.77 22.40 -17.40
C GLY A 165 -7.40 22.17 -18.87
N PHE A 166 -8.26 21.41 -19.55
CA PHE A 166 -8.35 21.43 -21.01
C PHE A 166 -8.77 22.81 -21.49
#